data_AF-A0A847ESV2-F1
#
_entry.id   AF-A0A847ESV2-F1
#
_cell.length_a   1.000
_cell.length_b   1.000
_cell.length_c   1.000
_cell.angle_alpha   90.00
_cell.angle_beta   90.00
_cell.angle_gamma   90.00
#
_symmetry.space_group_name_H-M   'P 1'
#
loop_
_entity.id
_entity.type
_entity.pdbx_description
1 polymer ?
#
loop_
_entity_poly.entity_id
_entity_poly.type
_entity_poly.pdbx_seq_one_letter_code
_entity_poly.pdbx_strand_id
1 'polypeptide(L)' 'MEIHIVLDNIRSAFNVGSIFRSADGAGSVKKIYLCGMTTDIDNPKLDKTALGATEMIPSEHYDTTMEAIE' A
#
# COMPACT_ATOMS: atom_id res chain seq x y z
N MET A 1 3.75 10.72 -15.93
CA MET A 1 4.43 9.45 -15.60
C MET A 1 3.51 8.70 -14.66
N GLU A 2 3.24 7.43 -14.95
CA GLU A 2 2.38 6.59 -14.10
C GLU A 2 3.26 5.70 -13.24
N ILE A 3 2.99 5.69 -11.93
CA ILE A 3 3.81 4.97 -10.95
C ILE A 3 2.97 3.91 -10.26
N HIS A 4 3.51 2.71 -10.17
CA HIS A 4 3.00 1.61 -9.36
C HIS A 4 4.00 1.32 -8.24
N ILE A 5 3.51 1.05 -7.04
CA ILE A 5 4.35 0.77 -5.86
C ILE A 5 4.08 -0.65 -5.38
N VAL A 6 5.14 -1.44 -5.18
CA VAL A 6 5.06 -2.77 -4.59
C VAL A 6 5.63 -2.73 -3.18
N LEU A 7 4.83 -3.16 -2.20
CA LEU A 7 5.23 -3.30 -0.81
C LEU A 7 5.41 -4.78 -0.49
N ASP A 8 6.63 -5.27 -0.74
CA ASP A 8 7.01 -6.65 -0.54
C ASP A 8 7.46 -6.89 0.91
N ASN A 9 6.71 -7.73 1.63
CA ASN A 9 7.07 -8.19 2.97
C ASN A 9 7.38 -7.04 3.97
N ILE A 10 6.58 -5.97 3.95
CA ILE A 10 6.69 -4.86 4.90
C ILE A 10 5.96 -5.21 6.19
N ARG A 11 6.74 -5.54 7.23
CA ARG A 11 6.19 -5.92 8.55
C ARG A 11 5.43 -4.79 9.26
N SER A 12 5.88 -3.54 9.12
CA SER A 12 5.37 -2.42 9.92
C SER A 12 4.12 -1.82 9.29
N ALA A 13 2.95 -2.07 9.87
CA ALA A 13 1.69 -1.45 9.46
C ALA A 13 1.74 0.09 9.44
N PHE A 14 2.47 0.71 10.37
CA PHE A 14 2.68 2.16 10.40
C PHE A 14 3.48 2.68 9.20
N ASN A 15 4.46 1.90 8.74
CA ASN A 15 5.23 2.26 7.54
C ASN A 15 4.36 2.12 6.29
N VAL A 16 3.55 1.05 6.20
CA VAL A 16 2.60 0.88 5.10
C VAL A 16 1.65 2.08 5.02
N GLY A 17 1.04 2.49 6.14
CA GLY A 17 0.15 3.65 6.15
C GLY A 17 0.86 4.97 5.80
N SER A 18 2.09 5.16 6.27
CA SER A 18 2.91 6.32 5.88
C SER A 18 3.21 6.35 4.37
N ILE A 19 3.41 5.18 3.75
CA ILE A 19 3.62 5.06 2.30
C ILE A 19 2.35 5.39 1.54
N PHE A 20 1.17 4.90 1.97
CA PHE A 20 -0.11 5.32 1.39
C PHE A 20 -0.26 6.84 1.39
N ARG A 21 0.03 7.48 2.53
CA ARG A 21 -0.05 8.93 2.65
C ARG A 21 0.94 9.68 1.75
N SER A 22 2.17 9.17 1.60
CA SER A 22 3.14 9.72 0.64
C SER A 22 2.70 9.54 -0.81
N ALA A 23 2.10 8.40 -1.14
CA ALA A 23 1.61 8.09 -2.48
C ALA A 23 0.45 9.01 -2.89
N ASP A 24 -0.51 9.22 -1.99
CA ASP A 24 -1.60 10.19 -2.17
C ASP A 24 -1.07 11.61 -2.40
N GLY A 25 -0.17 12.09 -1.53
CA GLY A 25 0.45 13.41 -1.69
C GLY A 25 1.28 13.58 -2.97
N ALA A 26 1.81 12.48 -3.54
CA ALA A 26 2.57 12.52 -4.79
C ALA A 26 1.67 12.64 -6.04
N GLY A 27 0.39 12.27 -5.96
CA GLY A 27 -0.62 12.44 -7.02
C GLY A 27 -0.39 11.68 -8.34
N SER A 28 0.70 10.93 -8.45
CA SER A 28 1.12 10.20 -9.66
C SER A 28 1.11 8.67 -9.49
N VAL A 29 0.82 8.19 -8.27
CA VAL A 29 0.70 6.77 -7.95
C VAL A 29 -0.68 6.26 -8.35
N LYS A 30 -0.72 5.16 -9.11
CA LYS A 30 -1.96 4.57 -9.64
C LYS A 30 -2.49 3.41 -8.80
N LYS A 31 -1.59 2.61 -8.23
CA LYS A 31 -1.93 1.45 -7.39
C LYS A 31 -0.77 1.09 -6.46
N ILE A 32 -1.10 0.64 -5.26
CA ILE A 32 -0.16 0.01 -4.32
C ILE A 32 -0.49 -1.49 -4.23
N TYR A 33 0.52 -2.33 -4.41
CA TYR A 33 0.41 -3.78 -4.28
C TYR A 33 1.00 -4.20 -2.94
N LEU A 34 0.19 -4.86 -2.10
CA LEU A 34 0.60 -5.34 -0.78
C LEU A 34 0.94 -6.82 -0.92
N CYS A 35 2.21 -7.20 -0.76
CA CYS A 35 2.65 -8.56 -1.07
C CYS A 35 3.25 -9.27 0.15
N GLY A 36 2.99 -10.58 0.27
CA GLY A 36 3.59 -11.43 1.29
C GLY A 36 3.07 -11.11 2.69
N MET A 37 3.96 -10.91 3.66
CA MET A 37 3.55 -10.60 5.04
C MET A 37 3.08 -9.15 5.25
N THR A 38 3.01 -8.33 4.20
CA THR A 38 2.55 -6.95 4.30
C THR A 38 1.09 -6.94 4.72
N THR A 39 0.74 -6.15 5.74
CA THR A 39 -0.65 -6.09 6.21
C THR A 39 -1.58 -5.54 5.13
N ASP A 40 -2.82 -6.05 5.11
CA ASP A 40 -3.91 -5.47 4.34
C ASP A 40 -4.40 -4.13 4.96
N ILE A 41 -5.23 -3.40 4.21
CA ILE A 41 -5.73 -2.06 4.55
C ILE A 41 -6.71 -2.05 5.73
N ASP A 42 -7.24 -3.20 6.15
CA ASP A 42 -8.14 -3.34 7.29
C ASP A 42 -7.43 -3.21 8.66
N ASN A 43 -6.11 -3.06 8.67
CA ASN A 43 -5.32 -2.97 9.89
C ASN A 43 -5.43 -1.58 10.58
N PRO A 44 -5.92 -1.51 11.82
CA PRO A 44 -6.10 -0.23 12.52
C PRO A 44 -4.82 0.60 12.71
N LYS A 45 -3.64 -0.04 12.74
CA LYS A 45 -2.36 0.68 12.86
C LYS A 45 -1.99 1.38 11.56
N LEU A 46 -2.28 0.75 10.42
CA LEU A 46 -2.09 1.32 9.09
C LEU A 46 -3.00 2.53 8.92
N ASP A 47 -4.31 2.33 9.17
CA ASP A 47 -5.35 3.37 9.03
C ASP A 47 -4.99 4.65 9.80
N LYS A 48 -4.57 4.50 11.07
CA LYS A 48 -4.10 5.60 11.93
C LYS A 48 -3.00 6.46 11.30
N THR A 49 -2.15 5.89 10.45
CA THR A 49 -1.05 6.61 9.77
C THR A 49 -1.37 7.00 8.33
N ALA A 50 -2.26 6.27 7.66
CA ALA A 50 -2.69 6.57 6.30
C ALA A 50 -3.57 7.82 6.24
N LEU A 51 -4.31 8.13 7.31
CA LEU A 51 -5.16 9.33 7.40
C LEU A 51 -6.14 9.46 6.20
N GLY A 52 -6.80 8.35 5.84
CA GLY A 52 -7.74 8.28 4.72
C GLY A 52 -7.09 8.07 3.34
N ALA A 53 -5.76 8.05 3.22
CA ALA A 53 -5.09 7.83 1.94
C ALA A 53 -5.37 6.45 1.30
N THR A 54 -5.79 5.46 2.09
CA THR A 54 -6.25 4.14 1.59
C THR A 54 -7.53 4.23 0.76
N GLU A 55 -8.34 5.28 0.93
CA GLU A 55 -9.53 5.51 0.11
C GLU A 55 -9.20 6.18 -1.23
N MET A 56 -8.04 6.84 -1.33
CA MET A 56 -7.62 7.62 -2.50
C MET A 56 -6.76 6.80 -3.46
N ILE A 57 -5.93 5.90 -2.93
CA ILE A 57 -5.01 5.08 -3.72
C ILE A 57 -5.52 3.63 -3.75
N PRO A 58 -5.93 3.12 -4.93
CA PRO A 58 -6.30 1.72 -5.09
C PRO A 58 -5.19 0.81 -4.59
N SER A 59 -5.57 -0.26 -3.90
CA SER A 59 -4.64 -1.29 -3.46
C SER A 59 -5.26 -2.66 -3.47
N GLU A 60 -4.41 -3.67 -3.52
CA GLU A 60 -4.80 -5.08 -3.53
C GLU A 60 -3.70 -5.90 -2.88
N HIS A 61 -4.09 -6.89 -2.10
CA HIS A 61 -3.19 -7.80 -1.40
C HIS A 61 -2.97 -9.08 -2.21
N TYR A 62 -1.73 -9.55 -2.23
CA TYR A 62 -1.28 -10.77 -2.89
C TYR A 62 -0.41 -11.59 -1.94
N ASP A 63 -0.51 -12.91 -2.00
CA ASP A 63 0.26 -13.79 -1.11
C ASP A 63 1.75 -13.80 -1.51
N THR A 64 2.04 -13.56 -2.78
CA THR A 64 3.41 -13.41 -3.29
C THR A 64 3.53 -12.22 -4.25
N THR A 65 4.73 -11.63 -4.34
CA THR A 65 5.00 -10.54 -5.28
C THR A 65 4.83 -10.96 -6.74
N MET A 66 5.01 -12.25 -7.04
CA MET A 66 4.85 -12.78 -8.41
C MET A 66 3.39 -12.73 -8.88
N GLU A 67 2.43 -13.03 -8.00
CA GLU A 67 1.00 -12.95 -8.30
C GLU A 67 0.55 -11.54 -8.68
N ALA A 68 1.22 -10.51 -8.15
CA ALA A 68 0.92 -9.11 -8.47
C ALA A 68 1.33 -8.69 -9.90
N ILE A 69 2.06 -9.54 -10.63
CA ILE A 69 2.59 -9.28 -11.97
C ILE A 69 1.82 -10.07 -13.06
N GLU A 70 1.01 -11.06 -12.65
CA GLU A 70 0.14 -11.83 -13.56
C GLU A 70 -1.09 -11.03 -14.01
#